data_AF-A0A915N3S0-F1
#
_entry.id   AF-A0A915N3S0-F1
#
_cell.length_a   1.000
_cell.length_b   1.000
_cell.length_c   1.000
_cell.angle_alpha   90.00
_cell.angle_beta   90.00
_cell.angle_gamma   90.00
#
_symmetry.space_group_name_H-M   'P 1'
#
loop_
_entity.id
_entity.type
_entity.pdbx_description
1 polymer ?
#
loop_
_entity_poly.entity_id
_entity_poly.type
_entity_poly.pdbx_seq_one_letter_code
_entity_poly.pdbx_strand_id
1 'polypeptide(L)'
;MIRLWLANIFSKIGLNIGKYPFTSIQIFILTTLLPLILGIFFGIKPEFSLNDGFISFDSLSKKELLAQKYFFGETEKSKEWYMALFGIANNEINGDKGGNMLEESNYKEFNSFYQKIFNNLTIKGFKNLTYSQICNPFCDINDQFLKLMEYSTSWLSSLGQVKFSYPVSKVFGYDVNIGKVSIFI
;
A
#
# COMPACT_ATOMS: atom_id res chain seq x y z
N MET A 1 -0.87 52.15 30.84
CA MET A 1 0.57 51.82 31.05
C MET A 1 1.13 50.93 29.93
N ILE A 2 0.54 49.74 29.67
CA ILE A 2 1.01 48.79 28.63
C ILE A 2 1.02 49.39 27.20
N ARG A 3 0.02 50.18 26.82
CA ARG A 3 -0.04 50.82 25.49
C ARG A 3 1.12 51.78 25.22
N LEU A 4 1.49 52.59 26.21
CA LEU A 4 2.60 53.54 26.12
C LEU A 4 3.95 52.81 26.03
N TRP A 5 4.08 51.70 26.74
CA TRP A 5 5.26 50.85 26.70
C TRP A 5 5.43 50.17 25.34
N LEU A 6 4.36 49.58 24.78
CA LEU A 6 4.37 48.99 23.44
C LEU A 6 4.68 50.04 22.36
N ALA A 7 4.05 51.22 22.44
CA ALA A 7 4.30 52.31 21.50
C ALA A 7 5.78 52.74 21.51
N ASN A 8 6.41 52.83 22.68
CA ASN A 8 7.83 53.14 22.79
C ASN A 8 8.73 52.05 22.18
N ILE A 9 8.37 50.77 22.33
CA ILE A 9 9.13 49.67 21.74
C ILE A 9 9.03 49.69 20.22
N PHE A 10 7.81 49.74 19.68
CA PHE A 10 7.60 49.77 18.23
C PHE A 10 8.18 51.04 17.60
N SER A 11 8.13 52.17 18.29
CA SER A 11 8.77 53.41 17.84
C SER A 11 10.29 53.28 17.76
N LYS A 12 10.94 52.68 18.78
CA LYS A 12 12.39 52.42 18.75
C LYS A 12 12.78 51.44 17.64
N ILE A 13 12.00 50.38 17.44
CA ILE A 13 12.24 49.40 16.36
C ILE A 13 12.08 50.07 14.99
N GLY A 14 11.01 50.84 14.78
CA GLY A 14 10.75 51.56 13.54
C GLY A 14 11.81 52.61 13.22
N LEU A 15 12.26 53.37 14.23
CA LEU A 15 13.36 54.32 14.08
C LEU A 15 14.68 53.63 13.72
N ASN A 16 14.96 52.46 14.31
CA ASN A 16 16.18 51.72 14.00
C ASN A 16 16.17 51.15 12.56
N ILE A 17 15.02 50.63 12.11
CA ILE A 17 14.81 50.17 10.73
C ILE A 17 14.93 51.34 9.75
N GLY A 18 14.34 52.50 10.08
CA GLY A 18 14.41 53.70 9.25
C GLY A 18 15.81 54.32 9.18
N LYS A 19 16.60 54.24 10.26
CA LYS A 19 17.98 54.74 10.30
C LYS A 19 18.94 53.88 9.48
N TYR A 20 18.73 52.57 9.44
CA TYR A 20 19.57 51.63 8.69
C TYR A 20 18.73 50.65 7.85
N PRO A 21 18.19 51.11 6.71
CA PRO A 21 17.28 50.30 5.90
C PRO A 21 17.97 49.10 5.25
N PHE A 22 19.18 49.28 4.71
CA PHE A 22 19.90 48.23 3.99
C PHE A 22 20.36 47.08 4.90
N THR A 23 20.85 47.38 6.11
CA THR A 23 21.23 46.33 7.07
C THR A 23 20.01 45.56 7.57
N SER A 24 18.88 46.23 7.75
CA SER A 24 17.62 45.59 8.15
C SER A 24 17.12 44.63 7.07
N ILE A 25 17.24 45.01 5.79
CA ILE A 25 16.93 44.13 4.64
C ILE A 25 17.88 42.93 4.60
N GLN A 26 19.19 43.13 4.81
CA GLN A 26 20.16 42.03 4.84
C GLN A 26 19.86 41.02 5.95
N ILE A 27 19.54 41.50 7.15
CA ILE A 27 19.16 40.65 8.29
C ILE A 27 17.89 39.87 7.97
N PHE A 28 16.88 40.53 7.37
CA PHE A 28 15.66 39.85 6.94
C PHE A 28 15.97 38.72 5.94
N ILE A 29 16.74 39.01 4.89
CA ILE A 29 17.11 38.01 3.88
C ILE A 29 17.86 36.82 4.51
N LEU A 30 18.82 37.08 5.40
CA LEU A 30 19.62 36.05 6.07
C LEU A 30 18.81 35.18 7.03
N THR A 31 17.81 35.75 7.71
CA THR A 31 17.07 35.07 8.79
C THR A 31 15.78 34.41 8.32
N THR A 32 15.15 34.91 7.25
CA THR A 32 13.86 34.40 6.78
C THR A 32 13.95 33.78 5.40
N LEU A 33 14.41 34.53 4.40
CA LEU A 33 14.40 34.07 3.01
C LEU A 33 15.43 32.97 2.76
N LEU A 34 16.65 33.12 3.26
CA LEU A 34 17.71 32.13 3.05
C LEU A 34 17.34 30.76 3.68
N PRO A 35 16.91 30.66 4.95
CA PRO A 35 16.51 29.39 5.53
C PRO A 35 15.27 28.78 4.85
N LEU A 36 14.32 29.60 4.39
CA LEU A 36 13.12 29.13 3.69
C LEU A 36 13.49 28.50 2.34
N ILE A 37 14.35 29.17 1.56
CA ILE A 37 14.85 28.66 0.29
C ILE A 37 15.66 27.38 0.53
N LEU A 38 16.58 27.39 1.50
CA LEU A 38 17.36 26.20 1.85
C LEU A 38 16.46 25.05 2.32
N GLY A 39 15.42 25.31 3.11
CA GLY A 39 14.47 24.30 3.55
C GLY A 39 13.70 23.66 2.40
N ILE A 40 13.30 24.43 1.39
CA ILE A 40 12.61 23.92 0.20
C ILE A 40 13.57 23.09 -0.66
N PHE A 41 14.80 23.56 -0.89
CA PHE A 41 15.76 22.87 -1.76
C PHE A 41 16.38 21.63 -1.12
N PHE A 42 16.58 21.62 0.20
CA PHE A 42 17.31 20.55 0.89
C PHE A 42 16.45 19.69 1.82
N GLY A 43 15.31 20.17 2.31
CA GLY A 43 14.69 19.64 3.53
C GLY A 43 13.40 18.86 3.37
N ILE A 44 12.63 19.07 2.30
CA ILE A 44 11.27 18.50 2.22
C ILE A 44 11.25 17.38 1.18
N LYS A 45 11.60 16.18 1.60
CA LYS A 45 11.19 14.96 0.90
C LYS A 45 9.84 14.56 1.47
N PRO A 46 8.72 14.77 0.75
CA PRO A 46 7.45 14.31 1.25
C PRO A 46 7.43 12.78 1.19
N GLU A 47 7.55 12.14 2.35
CA GLU A 47 7.34 10.70 2.47
C GLU A 47 5.83 10.44 2.52
N PHE A 48 5.24 10.20 1.36
CA PHE A 48 3.84 9.77 1.24
C PHE A 48 3.75 8.27 1.50
N SER A 49 3.95 7.90 2.76
CA SER A 49 3.67 6.56 3.26
C SER A 49 2.25 6.57 3.82
N LEU A 50 1.38 5.68 3.31
CA LEU A 50 0.03 5.51 3.85
C LEU A 50 0.09 5.21 5.37
N ASN A 51 1.15 4.54 5.84
CA ASN A 51 1.30 4.22 7.26
C ASN A 51 1.61 5.44 8.15
N ASP A 52 2.23 6.49 7.61
CA ASP A 52 2.61 7.67 8.39
C ASP A 52 1.53 8.76 8.42
N GLY A 53 0.55 8.69 7.51
CA GLY A 53 -0.58 9.63 7.49
C GLY A 53 -1.76 9.25 8.38
N PHE A 54 -1.97 7.95 8.64
CA PHE A 54 -3.17 7.44 9.33
C PHE A 54 -2.94 6.97 10.77
N ILE A 55 -1.68 6.84 11.20
CA ILE A 55 -1.32 6.33 12.53
C ILE A 55 -0.48 7.37 13.26
N SER A 56 -0.87 7.71 14.51
CA SER A 56 -0.09 8.64 15.32
C SER A 56 1.30 8.06 15.66
N PHE A 57 2.31 8.94 15.72
CA PHE A 57 3.71 8.56 15.90
C PHE A 57 3.98 7.71 17.16
N ASP A 58 3.20 7.88 18.23
CA ASP A 58 3.38 7.18 19.52
C ASP A 58 2.24 6.19 19.85
N SER A 59 1.44 5.79 18.87
CA SER A 59 0.38 4.80 19.10
C SER A 59 0.94 3.43 19.50
N LEU A 60 0.19 2.71 20.34
CA LEU A 60 0.50 1.31 20.72
C LEU A 60 0.56 0.41 19.49
N SER A 61 -0.35 0.60 18.52
CA SER A 61 -0.37 -0.15 17.27
C SER A 61 0.91 0.03 16.44
N LYS A 62 1.53 1.23 16.46
CA LYS A 62 2.83 1.45 15.78
C LYS A 62 3.95 0.69 16.48
N LYS A 63 3.92 0.61 17.82
CA LYS A 63 4.91 -0.17 18.60
C LYS A 63 4.79 -1.66 18.34
N GLU A 64 3.56 -2.18 18.28
CA GLU A 64 3.29 -3.59 17.93
C GLU A 64 3.75 -3.90 16.50
N LEU A 65 3.43 -3.04 15.54
CA LEU A 65 3.85 -3.20 14.15
C LEU A 65 5.38 -3.17 14.00
N LEU A 66 6.07 -2.27 14.71
CA LEU A 66 7.53 -2.24 14.73
C LEU A 66 8.10 -3.51 15.37
N ALA A 67 7.54 -3.96 16.50
CA ALA A 67 7.98 -5.19 17.17
C ALA A 67 7.79 -6.43 16.26
N GLN A 68 6.67 -6.50 15.53
CA GLN A 68 6.41 -7.55 14.55
C GLN A 68 7.46 -7.53 13.43
N LYS A 69 7.76 -6.36 12.86
CA LYS A 69 8.80 -6.20 11.83
C LYS A 69 10.17 -6.68 12.31
N TYR A 70 10.55 -6.26 13.52
CA TYR A 70 11.80 -6.71 14.13
C TYR A 70 11.82 -8.23 14.35
N PHE A 71 10.71 -8.82 14.80
CA PHE A 71 10.60 -10.25 15.05
C PHE A 71 10.76 -11.09 13.77
N PHE A 72 10.14 -10.67 12.67
CA PHE A 72 10.24 -11.35 11.38
C PHE A 72 11.48 -10.95 10.56
N GLY A 73 12.35 -10.09 11.09
CA GLY A 73 13.56 -9.64 10.39
C GLY A 73 13.28 -8.72 9.21
N GLU A 74 12.10 -8.11 9.14
CA GLU A 74 11.77 -7.11 8.14
C GLU A 74 12.61 -5.85 8.38
N THR A 75 13.36 -5.45 7.36
CA THR A 75 14.08 -4.17 7.35
C THR A 75 13.21 -3.09 6.69
N GLU A 76 13.50 -1.81 6.89
CA GLU A 76 12.81 -0.73 6.15
C GLU A 76 12.86 -0.90 4.61
N LYS A 77 13.79 -1.72 4.12
CA LYS A 77 13.95 -2.09 2.70
C LYS A 77 13.10 -3.28 2.26
N SER A 78 12.57 -4.10 3.18
CA SER A 78 11.69 -5.23 2.87
C SER A 78 10.23 -4.80 2.99
N LYS A 79 9.84 -3.71 2.31
CA LYS A 79 8.42 -3.39 2.14
C LYS A 79 7.83 -4.49 1.27
N GLU A 80 7.23 -5.48 1.92
CA GLU A 80 6.48 -6.53 1.25
C GLU A 80 5.36 -5.87 0.46
N TRP A 81 5.47 -5.94 -0.86
CA TRP A 81 4.44 -5.46 -1.75
C TRP A 81 3.62 -6.68 -2.14
N TYR A 82 2.40 -6.74 -1.62
CA TYR A 82 1.43 -7.72 -2.07
C TYR A 82 0.69 -7.14 -3.28
N MET A 83 0.79 -7.81 -4.42
CA MET A 83 0.03 -7.46 -5.60
C MET A 83 -1.14 -8.42 -5.72
N ALA A 84 -2.35 -7.90 -5.53
CA ALA A 84 -3.56 -8.69 -5.64
C ALA A 84 -4.17 -8.58 -7.05
N LEU A 85 -4.52 -9.70 -7.68
CA LEU A 85 -5.29 -9.76 -8.93
C LEU A 85 -6.68 -10.37 -8.67
N PHE A 86 -7.71 -9.54 -8.81
CA PHE A 86 -9.10 -9.99 -8.70
C PHE A 86 -9.72 -10.18 -10.08
N GLY A 87 -10.20 -11.38 -10.37
CA GLY A 87 -10.97 -11.71 -11.56
C GLY A 87 -12.46 -11.82 -11.25
N ILE A 88 -13.31 -11.27 -12.11
CA ILE A 88 -14.77 -11.40 -12.04
C ILE A 88 -15.24 -12.01 -13.35
N ALA A 89 -16.18 -12.97 -13.28
CA ALA A 89 -16.69 -13.63 -14.47
C ALA A 89 -17.50 -12.63 -15.31
N ASN A 90 -17.28 -12.66 -16.63
CA ASN A 90 -17.98 -11.75 -17.56
C ASN A 90 -19.43 -12.18 -17.83
N ASN A 91 -19.79 -13.40 -17.45
CA ASN A 91 -21.15 -13.94 -17.66
C ASN A 91 -22.11 -13.28 -16.67
N GLU A 92 -23.30 -12.90 -17.15
CA GLU A 92 -24.38 -12.37 -16.33
C GLU A 92 -25.26 -13.54 -15.87
N ILE A 93 -25.50 -13.65 -14.56
CA ILE A 93 -26.41 -14.66 -14.01
C ILE A 93 -27.54 -13.91 -13.33
N ASN A 94 -28.77 -14.07 -13.83
CA ASN A 94 -29.99 -13.48 -13.27
C ASN A 94 -29.98 -11.93 -13.14
N GLY A 95 -29.30 -11.22 -14.05
CA GLY A 95 -29.25 -9.75 -14.03
C GLY A 95 -28.08 -9.16 -13.24
N ASP A 96 -27.31 -9.99 -12.53
CA ASP A 96 -26.10 -9.57 -11.82
C ASP A 96 -24.85 -9.86 -12.68
N LYS A 97 -24.03 -8.82 -12.87
CA LYS A 97 -22.70 -8.96 -13.46
C LYS A 97 -21.79 -9.70 -12.47
N GLY A 98 -21.09 -10.74 -12.93
CA GLY A 98 -20.19 -11.50 -12.09
C GLY A 98 -20.67 -12.93 -11.84
N GLY A 99 -20.92 -13.67 -12.91
CA GLY A 99 -21.29 -15.08 -12.89
C GLY A 99 -20.27 -15.99 -12.21
N ASN A 100 -20.34 -17.28 -12.47
CA ASN A 100 -19.53 -18.24 -11.73
C ASN A 100 -18.07 -18.31 -12.23
N MET A 101 -17.12 -17.79 -11.43
CA MET A 101 -15.68 -17.95 -11.70
C MET A 101 -15.19 -19.41 -11.61
N LEU A 102 -15.98 -20.31 -11.01
CA LEU A 102 -15.71 -21.75 -10.95
C LEU A 102 -16.18 -22.51 -12.18
N GLU A 103 -16.83 -21.84 -13.13
CA GLU A 103 -17.11 -22.43 -14.42
C GLU A 103 -15.79 -22.70 -15.16
N GLU A 104 -15.67 -23.87 -15.78
CA GLU A 104 -14.42 -24.34 -16.39
C GLU A 104 -13.87 -23.35 -17.44
N SER A 105 -14.76 -22.74 -18.23
CA SER A 105 -14.43 -21.74 -19.25
C SER A 105 -13.80 -20.49 -18.65
N ASN A 106 -14.47 -19.89 -17.66
CA ASN A 106 -14.02 -18.67 -16.96
C ASN A 106 -12.72 -18.93 -16.18
N TYR A 107 -12.61 -20.08 -15.52
CA TYR A 107 -11.41 -20.47 -14.79
C TYR A 107 -10.21 -20.65 -15.73
N LYS A 108 -10.38 -21.36 -16.86
CA LYS A 108 -9.30 -21.57 -17.85
C LYS A 108 -8.81 -20.25 -18.45
N GLU A 109 -9.72 -19.34 -18.76
CA GLU A 109 -9.38 -18.01 -19.25
C GLU A 109 -8.55 -17.23 -18.22
N PHE A 110 -9.03 -17.18 -16.97
CA PHE A 110 -8.34 -16.50 -15.88
C PHE A 110 -6.97 -17.11 -15.58
N ASN A 111 -6.85 -18.44 -15.51
CA ASN A 111 -5.59 -19.14 -15.27
C ASN A 111 -4.58 -18.87 -16.41
N SER A 112 -5.04 -18.89 -17.66
CA SER A 112 -4.20 -18.58 -18.83
C SER A 112 -3.66 -17.13 -18.77
N PHE A 113 -4.53 -16.18 -18.40
CA PHE A 113 -4.13 -14.79 -18.18
C PHE A 113 -3.12 -14.64 -17.04
N TYR A 114 -3.39 -15.26 -15.88
CA TYR A 114 -2.52 -15.26 -14.72
C TYR A 114 -1.12 -15.76 -15.07
N GLN A 115 -1.03 -16.95 -15.68
CA GLN A 115 0.22 -17.55 -16.10
C GLN A 115 0.96 -16.66 -17.11
N LYS A 116 0.25 -16.02 -18.05
CA LYS A 116 0.88 -15.15 -19.04
C LYS A 116 1.51 -13.90 -18.42
N ILE A 117 0.85 -13.30 -17.42
CA ILE A 117 1.40 -12.11 -16.74
C ILE A 117 2.62 -12.51 -15.93
N PHE A 118 2.48 -13.43 -14.99
CA PHE A 118 3.53 -13.68 -14.01
C PHE A 118 4.76 -14.39 -14.59
N ASN A 119 4.60 -15.19 -15.65
CA ASN A 119 5.75 -15.80 -16.34
C ASN A 119 6.53 -14.80 -17.21
N ASN A 120 5.91 -13.70 -17.66
CA ASN A 120 6.54 -12.72 -18.54
C ASN A 120 6.83 -11.37 -17.86
N LEU A 121 6.49 -11.23 -16.57
CA LEU A 121 6.68 -9.99 -15.85
C LEU A 121 8.17 -9.79 -15.52
N THR A 122 8.79 -8.86 -16.25
CA THR A 122 10.15 -8.39 -16.00
C THR A 122 10.13 -6.94 -15.56
N ILE A 123 10.68 -6.67 -14.38
CA ILE A 123 10.87 -5.31 -13.91
C ILE A 123 12.21 -4.81 -14.45
N LYS A 124 12.14 -3.78 -15.30
CA LYS A 124 13.33 -3.12 -15.85
C LYS A 124 13.91 -2.16 -14.81
N GLY A 125 15.18 -2.33 -14.50
CA GLY A 125 15.93 -1.49 -13.56
C GLY A 125 17.43 -1.58 -13.81
N PHE A 126 18.26 -1.29 -12.80
CA PHE A 126 19.72 -1.48 -12.88
C PHE A 126 20.11 -2.93 -13.22
N LYS A 127 19.27 -3.88 -12.79
CA LYS A 127 19.27 -5.27 -13.21
C LYS A 127 17.84 -5.63 -13.58
N ASN A 128 17.65 -6.34 -14.69
CA ASN A 128 16.33 -6.88 -15.02
C ASN A 128 16.00 -7.98 -14.02
N LEU A 129 14.94 -7.78 -13.26
CA LEU A 129 14.45 -8.75 -12.27
C LEU A 129 13.20 -9.44 -12.82
N THR A 130 13.16 -10.77 -12.73
CA THR A 130 11.96 -11.55 -13.05
C THR A 130 11.06 -11.63 -11.83
N TYR A 131 9.75 -11.82 -12.04
CA TYR A 131 8.79 -12.01 -10.95
C TYR A 131 9.24 -13.09 -9.94
N SER A 132 9.72 -14.24 -10.42
CA SER A 132 10.24 -15.35 -9.60
C SER A 132 11.38 -14.95 -8.64
N GLN A 133 12.17 -13.93 -8.98
CA GLN A 133 13.25 -13.44 -8.14
C GLN A 133 12.76 -12.54 -7.00
N ILE A 134 11.54 -12.02 -7.12
CA ILE A 134 10.98 -11.05 -6.17
C ILE A 134 9.89 -11.68 -5.30
N CYS A 135 9.12 -12.65 -5.83
CA CYS A 135 8.08 -13.32 -5.05
C CYS A 135 8.59 -14.43 -4.12
N ASN A 136 9.87 -14.84 -4.21
CA ASN A 136 10.40 -15.91 -3.37
C ASN A 136 10.38 -15.49 -1.89
N PRO A 137 9.90 -16.35 -0.97
CA PRO A 137 9.61 -17.78 -1.14
C PRO A 137 8.14 -18.14 -1.49
N PHE A 138 7.28 -17.16 -1.73
CA PHE A 138 5.83 -17.35 -1.79
C PHE A 138 5.25 -17.48 -3.21
N CYS A 139 6.09 -17.50 -4.25
CA CYS A 139 5.67 -17.62 -5.64
C CYS A 139 4.71 -18.80 -5.89
N ASP A 140 4.90 -19.91 -5.17
CA ASP A 140 4.18 -21.16 -5.41
C ASP A 140 2.85 -21.28 -4.64
N ILE A 141 2.53 -20.35 -3.73
CA ILE A 141 1.30 -20.43 -2.92
C ILE A 141 0.07 -20.32 -3.82
N ASN A 142 0.07 -19.34 -4.72
CA ASN A 142 -1.04 -19.12 -5.64
C ASN A 142 -1.15 -20.24 -6.67
N ASP A 143 -0.03 -20.85 -7.09
CA ASP A 143 0.00 -21.99 -8.00
C ASP A 143 -0.62 -23.25 -7.40
N GLN A 144 -0.41 -23.50 -6.10
CA GLN A 144 -1.06 -24.62 -5.41
C GLN A 144 -2.58 -24.43 -5.33
N PHE A 145 -3.02 -23.20 -5.05
CA PHE A 145 -4.44 -22.86 -5.03
C PHE A 145 -5.06 -23.04 -6.41
N LEU A 146 -4.44 -22.52 -7.48
CA LEU A 146 -4.93 -22.70 -8.84
C LEU A 146 -5.01 -24.19 -9.22
N LYS A 147 -3.98 -24.99 -8.92
CA LYS A 147 -4.04 -26.45 -9.16
C LYS A 147 -5.20 -27.12 -8.43
N LEU A 148 -5.44 -26.75 -7.17
CA LEU A 148 -6.60 -27.24 -6.40
C LEU A 148 -7.92 -26.90 -7.10
N MET A 149 -8.03 -25.67 -7.59
CA MET A 149 -9.21 -25.19 -8.31
C MET A 149 -9.40 -25.95 -9.63
N GLU A 150 -8.32 -26.20 -10.38
CA GLU A 150 -8.34 -27.00 -11.60
C GLU A 150 -8.90 -28.41 -11.37
N TYR A 151 -8.49 -29.08 -10.28
CA TYR A 151 -9.06 -30.37 -9.89
C TYR A 151 -10.56 -30.26 -9.58
N SER A 152 -10.98 -29.19 -8.90
CA SER A 152 -12.38 -28.95 -8.54
C SER A 152 -13.29 -28.64 -9.74
N THR A 153 -12.74 -28.06 -10.81
CA THR A 153 -13.46 -27.74 -12.06
C THR A 153 -13.33 -28.82 -13.13
N SER A 154 -12.49 -29.85 -12.90
CA SER A 154 -12.26 -30.92 -13.87
C SER A 154 -13.49 -31.84 -14.03
N TRP A 155 -13.55 -32.57 -15.14
CA TRP A 155 -14.56 -33.59 -15.40
C TRP A 155 -14.64 -34.69 -14.31
N LEU A 156 -13.59 -34.88 -13.49
CA LEU A 156 -13.61 -35.80 -12.35
C LEU A 156 -14.52 -35.30 -11.21
N SER A 157 -14.62 -33.97 -11.05
CA SER A 157 -15.56 -33.33 -10.11
C SER A 157 -17.01 -33.44 -10.60
N SER A 158 -17.25 -33.35 -11.90
CA SER A 158 -18.59 -33.55 -12.48
C SER A 158 -19.09 -34.99 -12.40
N LEU A 159 -18.18 -35.96 -12.25
CA LEU A 159 -18.48 -37.36 -11.90
C LEU A 159 -18.65 -37.59 -10.39
N GLY A 160 -18.55 -36.55 -9.56
CA GLY A 160 -18.76 -36.62 -8.11
C GLY A 160 -17.64 -37.30 -7.32
N GLN A 161 -16.50 -37.59 -7.95
CA GLN A 161 -15.39 -38.33 -7.31
C GLN A 161 -14.50 -37.45 -6.43
N VAL A 162 -14.45 -36.14 -6.70
CA VAL A 162 -13.67 -35.17 -5.93
C VAL A 162 -14.57 -33.98 -5.60
N LYS A 163 -15.03 -33.90 -4.35
CA LYS A 163 -15.87 -32.78 -3.87
C LYS A 163 -15.07 -31.94 -2.88
N PHE A 164 -14.59 -30.78 -3.33
CA PHE A 164 -13.98 -29.81 -2.44
C PHE A 164 -15.07 -29.04 -1.69
N SER A 165 -15.09 -29.17 -0.36
CA SER A 165 -15.95 -28.39 0.52
C SER A 165 -15.08 -27.43 1.32
N TYR A 166 -15.24 -26.13 1.07
CA TYR A 166 -14.57 -25.11 1.86
C TYR A 166 -15.20 -25.04 3.26
N PRO A 167 -14.39 -24.98 4.34
CA PRO A 167 -14.91 -24.82 5.67
C PRO A 167 -15.60 -23.46 5.80
N VAL A 168 -16.91 -23.50 6.04
CA VAL A 168 -17.70 -22.31 6.39
C VAL A 168 -17.71 -22.21 7.92
N SER A 169 -17.14 -21.13 8.45
CA SER A 169 -17.12 -20.84 9.88
C SER A 169 -18.24 -19.85 10.21
N LYS A 170 -18.82 -19.92 11.41
CA LYS A 170 -19.83 -18.95 11.85
C LYS A 170 -19.21 -17.91 12.77
N VAL A 171 -19.29 -16.64 12.38
CA VAL A 171 -18.91 -15.49 13.23
C VAL A 171 -20.15 -14.65 13.47
N PHE A 172 -20.55 -14.48 14.73
CA PHE A 172 -21.77 -13.74 15.13
C PHE A 172 -23.06 -14.17 14.43
N GLY A 173 -23.21 -15.47 14.14
CA GLY A 173 -24.40 -16.01 13.46
C GLY A 173 -24.41 -15.85 11.94
N TYR A 174 -23.39 -15.20 11.37
CA TYR A 174 -23.19 -15.10 9.93
C TYR A 174 -22.26 -16.22 9.44
N ASP A 175 -22.64 -16.83 8.32
CA ASP A 175 -21.80 -17.79 7.61
C ASP A 175 -20.63 -17.04 6.95
N VAL A 176 -19.43 -17.22 7.51
CA VAL A 176 -18.17 -16.67 7.02
C VAL A 176 -17.37 -17.82 6.41
N ASN A 177 -17.35 -17.85 5.09
CA ASN A 177 -16.47 -18.77 4.39
C ASN A 177 -15.06 -18.19 4.41
N ILE A 178 -14.09 -18.94 4.97
CA ILE A 178 -12.70 -18.50 5.13
C ILE A 178 -12.07 -18.16 3.75
N GLY A 179 -12.66 -18.64 2.63
CA GLY A 179 -12.25 -18.29 1.26
C GLY A 179 -13.21 -17.38 0.47
N LYS A 180 -14.32 -16.89 1.03
CA LYS A 180 -15.26 -15.98 0.30
C LYS A 180 -14.98 -14.49 0.57
N VAL A 181 -14.19 -14.19 1.59
CA VAL A 181 -13.61 -12.85 1.75
C VAL A 181 -12.27 -12.89 1.04
N SER A 182 -12.30 -12.44 -0.21
CA SER A 182 -11.15 -12.29 -1.10
C SER A 182 -10.56 -13.62 -1.58
N ILE A 183 -10.73 -13.88 -2.88
CA ILE A 183 -9.69 -14.58 -3.63
C ILE A 183 -8.46 -13.68 -3.52
N PHE A 184 -7.61 -13.95 -2.54
CA PHE A 184 -6.27 -13.39 -2.47
C PHE A 184 -5.44 -14.18 -3.49
N ILE A 185 -5.32 -13.63 -4.69
CA ILE A 185 -4.25 -13.96 -5.63
C ILE A 185 -3.33 -12.77 -5.59
#